data_AF-A0A7W1B491-F1
#
_entry.id   AF-A0A7W1B491-F1
#
_cell.length_a   1.000
_cell.length_b   1.000
_cell.length_c   1.000
_cell.angle_alpha   90.00
_cell.angle_beta   90.00
_cell.angle_gamma   90.00
#
_symmetry.space_group_name_H-M   'P 1'
#
loop_
_entity.id
_entity.type
_entity.pdbx_description
1 polymer ?
#
loop_
_entity_poly.entity_id
_entity_poly.type
_entity_poly.pdbx_seq_one_letter_code
_entity_poly.pdbx_strand_id
1 'polypeptide(L)'
;NTWEAIGREELMPGAFEVFWESPTYSHCNFTALPSLSEERATPWVEHLLAMDWDNPEHRPILQMEGLRQWVPPRLEGYSSLFEAVREQGIAARW
;
A
#
# COMPACT_ATOMS: atom_id res chain seq x y z
N ASN A 1 9.43 -15.20 7.47
CA ASN A 1 10.23 -15.80 6.36
C ASN A 1 11.71 -15.45 6.58
N THR A 2 12.66 -16.00 5.81
CA THR A 2 14.11 -15.71 5.99
C THR A 2 14.46 -14.22 5.83
N TRP A 3 13.79 -13.49 4.92
CA TRP A 3 13.97 -12.05 4.71
C TRP A 3 13.50 -11.21 5.90
N GLU A 4 12.38 -11.56 6.53
CA GLU A 4 11.89 -10.88 7.73
C GLU A 4 12.83 -11.11 8.92
N ALA A 5 13.39 -12.30 9.07
CA ALA A 5 14.36 -12.61 10.12
C ALA A 5 15.71 -11.89 9.91
N ILE A 6 16.11 -11.68 8.65
CA ILE A 6 17.27 -10.84 8.31
C ILE A 6 16.97 -9.36 8.60
N GLY A 7 15.83 -8.84 8.17
CA GLY A 7 15.43 -7.44 8.39
C GLY A 7 15.16 -7.09 9.86
N ARG A 8 14.90 -8.08 10.71
CA ARG A 8 14.77 -7.95 12.18
C ARG A 8 16.10 -8.17 12.92
N GLU A 9 17.22 -8.33 12.20
CA GLU A 9 18.55 -8.62 12.76
C GLU A 9 18.66 -9.94 13.55
N GLU A 10 17.69 -10.85 13.43
CA GLU A 10 17.64 -12.09 14.23
C GLU A 10 18.63 -13.15 13.74
N LEU A 11 19.00 -13.11 12.45
CA LEU A 11 19.92 -14.10 11.85
C LEU A 11 21.36 -13.60 11.69
N MET A 12 21.57 -12.30 11.46
CA MET A 12 22.89 -11.71 11.18
C MET A 12 22.92 -10.22 11.55
N PRO A 13 22.93 -9.88 12.86
CA PRO A 13 22.94 -8.49 13.31
C PRO A 13 24.17 -7.75 12.77
N GLY A 14 23.95 -6.58 12.16
CA GLY A 14 25.00 -5.75 11.56
C GLY A 14 25.61 -6.27 10.24
N ALA A 15 25.11 -7.37 9.66
CA ALA A 15 25.62 -7.88 8.38
C ALA A 15 25.08 -7.11 7.16
N PHE A 16 24.01 -6.33 7.36
CA PHE A 16 23.40 -5.51 6.32
C PHE A 16 23.24 -4.09 6.83
N GLU A 17 23.44 -3.13 5.94
CA GLU A 17 23.08 -1.74 6.14
C GLU A 17 22.27 -1.25 4.94
N VAL A 18 21.39 -0.28 5.19
CA VAL A 18 20.64 0.38 4.12
C VAL A 18 21.61 1.28 3.35
N PHE A 19 21.94 0.92 2.11
CA PHE A 19 22.84 1.72 1.28
C PHE A 19 22.10 2.83 0.50
N TRP A 20 20.81 2.65 0.25
CA TRP A 20 19.95 3.60 -0.45
C TRP A 20 18.47 3.28 -0.20
N GLU A 21 17.64 4.32 -0.11
CA GLU A 21 16.18 4.21 -0.05
C GLU A 21 15.55 5.07 -1.14
N SER A 22 14.43 4.61 -1.69
CA SER A 22 13.64 5.44 -2.58
C SER A 22 13.01 6.61 -1.82
N PRO A 23 12.68 7.72 -2.49
CA PRO A 23 11.73 8.69 -1.96
C PRO A 23 10.42 8.00 -1.55
N THR A 24 9.70 8.60 -0.59
CA THR A 24 8.40 8.11 -0.17
C THR A 24 7.42 8.11 -1.34
N TYR A 25 6.63 7.04 -1.44
CA TYR A 25 5.53 6.92 -2.39
C TYR A 25 4.27 6.40 -1.69
N SER A 26 3.12 6.57 -2.33
CA SER A 26 1.84 6.09 -1.79
C SER A 26 1.78 4.57 -1.77
N HIS A 27 1.29 4.00 -0.67
CA HIS A 27 0.99 2.58 -0.57
C HIS A 27 -0.15 2.17 -1.51
N CYS A 28 -0.34 0.87 -1.72
CA CYS A 28 -1.39 0.28 -2.55
C CYS A 28 -2.78 0.87 -2.28
N ASN A 29 -3.58 1.02 -3.35
CA ASN A 29 -4.98 1.45 -3.30
C ASN A 29 -5.89 0.41 -3.96
N PHE A 30 -7.14 0.36 -3.52
CA PHE A 30 -8.19 -0.27 -4.31
C PHE A 30 -8.51 0.56 -5.56
N THR A 31 -8.69 -0.12 -6.68
CA THR A 31 -9.05 0.49 -7.96
C THR A 31 -10.27 -0.24 -8.52
N ALA A 32 -11.17 0.48 -9.18
CA ALA A 32 -12.37 -0.07 -9.79
C ALA A 32 -12.44 0.26 -11.29
N LEU A 33 -13.18 -0.54 -12.04
CA LEU A 33 -13.50 -0.23 -13.44
C LEU A 33 -14.42 0.99 -13.52
N PRO A 34 -14.33 1.80 -14.60
CA PRO A 34 -15.21 2.97 -14.79
C PRO A 34 -16.71 2.65 -14.81
N SER A 35 -17.08 1.39 -15.05
CA SER A 35 -18.47 0.93 -15.08
C SER A 35 -19.06 0.63 -13.70
N LEU A 36 -18.28 0.72 -12.61
CA LEU A 36 -18.80 0.56 -11.26
C LEU A 36 -19.63 1.80 -10.88
N SER A 37 -20.90 1.60 -10.52
CA SER A 37 -21.76 2.71 -10.12
C SER A 37 -21.39 3.27 -8.75
N GLU A 38 -21.57 4.58 -8.57
CA GLU A 38 -21.38 5.27 -7.29
C GLU A 38 -22.29 4.71 -6.20
N GLU A 39 -23.53 4.34 -6.54
CA GLU A 39 -24.48 3.70 -5.62
C GLU A 39 -23.90 2.44 -4.96
N ARG A 40 -23.03 1.71 -5.66
CA ARG A 40 -22.34 0.54 -5.12
C ARG A 40 -20.99 0.87 -4.50
N ALA A 41 -20.24 1.80 -5.10
CA ALA A 41 -18.90 2.16 -4.64
C ALA A 41 -18.94 2.92 -3.31
N THR A 42 -19.84 3.89 -3.16
CA THR A 42 -19.86 4.80 -2.00
C THR A 42 -20.05 4.06 -0.68
N PRO A 43 -21.07 3.19 -0.49
CA PRO A 43 -21.23 2.47 0.76
C PRO A 43 -20.04 1.58 1.09
N TRP A 44 -19.42 0.98 0.07
CA TRP A 44 -18.23 0.15 0.24
C TRP A 44 -17.02 0.96 0.72
N VAL A 45 -16.78 2.14 0.15
CA VAL A 45 -15.72 3.06 0.60
C VAL A 45 -15.99 3.54 2.03
N GLU A 46 -17.23 3.91 2.34
CA GLU A 46 -17.63 4.32 3.69
C GLU A 46 -17.37 3.23 4.72
N HIS A 47 -17.68 1.96 4.39
CA HIS A 47 -17.42 0.84 5.28
C HIS A 47 -15.92 0.61 5.53
N LEU A 48 -15.06 0.76 4.51
CA LEU A 48 -13.60 0.68 4.72
C LEU A 48 -13.12 1.80 5.63
N LEU A 49 -13.51 3.05 5.35
CA LEU A 49 -13.08 4.21 6.14
C LEU A 49 -13.60 4.20 7.58
N ALA A 50 -14.71 3.50 7.84
CA ALA A 50 -15.28 3.32 9.17
C ALA A 50 -14.64 2.17 9.97
N MET A 51 -13.70 1.41 9.40
CA MET A 51 -13.00 0.37 10.15
C MET A 51 -12.18 0.98 11.29
N ASP A 52 -12.11 0.24 12.38
CA ASP A 52 -11.52 0.67 13.64
C ASP A 52 -10.57 -0.43 14.12
N TRP A 53 -9.33 -0.04 14.42
CA TRP A 53 -8.30 -0.95 14.90
C TRP A 53 -8.67 -1.64 16.22
N ASP A 54 -9.44 -0.96 17.06
CA ASP A 54 -9.83 -1.48 18.37
C ASP A 54 -11.06 -2.41 18.30
N ASN A 55 -11.74 -2.47 17.14
CA ASN A 55 -12.79 -3.44 16.90
C ASN A 55 -12.17 -4.82 16.55
N PRO A 56 -12.45 -5.89 17.34
CA PRO A 56 -11.84 -7.21 17.15
C PRO A 56 -12.23 -7.88 15.82
N GLU A 57 -13.35 -7.51 15.20
CA GLU A 57 -13.77 -8.04 13.89
C GLU A 57 -13.04 -7.31 12.74
N HIS A 58 -12.71 -6.03 12.93
CA HIS A 58 -12.01 -5.22 11.92
C HIS A 58 -10.51 -5.47 11.92
N ARG A 59 -9.92 -5.66 13.11
CA ARG A 59 -8.47 -5.77 13.30
C ARG A 59 -7.80 -6.85 12.43
N PRO A 60 -8.34 -8.07 12.27
CA PRO A 60 -7.76 -9.06 11.38
C PRO A 60 -7.66 -8.58 9.93
N ILE A 61 -8.66 -7.82 9.44
CA ILE A 61 -8.67 -7.27 8.08
C ILE A 61 -7.57 -6.22 7.93
N LEU A 62 -7.50 -5.28 8.87
CA LEU A 62 -6.47 -4.22 8.87
C LEU A 62 -5.06 -4.80 8.95
N GLN A 63 -4.87 -5.87 9.75
CA GLN A 63 -3.59 -6.58 9.86
C GLN A 63 -3.20 -7.30 8.57
N MET A 64 -4.14 -7.95 7.88
CA MET A 64 -3.88 -8.59 6.59
C MET A 64 -3.39 -7.58 5.54
N GLU A 65 -3.91 -6.35 5.59
CA GLU A 65 -3.50 -5.24 4.71
C GLU A 65 -2.29 -4.46 5.23
N GLY A 66 -1.71 -4.87 6.37
CA GLY A 66 -0.52 -4.24 6.95
C GLY A 66 -0.74 -2.80 7.46
N LEU A 67 -1.98 -2.41 7.74
CA LEU A 67 -2.35 -1.04 8.11
C LEU A 67 -3.13 -1.00 9.43
N ARG A 68 -3.29 0.21 9.98
CA ARG A 68 -4.12 0.46 11.17
C ARG A 68 -5.40 1.23 10.89
N GLN A 69 -5.48 1.87 9.71
CA GLN A 69 -6.62 2.66 9.30
C GLN A 69 -6.62 2.75 7.77
N TRP A 70 -7.82 2.76 7.19
CA TRP A 70 -8.00 3.13 5.80
C TRP A 70 -8.05 4.66 5.67
N VAL A 71 -7.51 5.18 4.58
CA VAL A 71 -7.55 6.61 4.25
C VAL A 71 -7.92 6.81 2.79
N PRO A 72 -8.49 7.97 2.41
CA PRO A 72 -8.63 8.32 1.01
C PRO A 72 -7.29 8.27 0.26
N PRO A 73 -7.30 7.92 -1.04
CA PRO A 73 -6.07 7.80 -1.81
C PRO A 73 -5.36 9.14 -1.93
N ARG A 74 -4.03 9.12 -1.80
CA ARG A 74 -3.15 10.27 -2.11
C ARG A 74 -2.44 9.98 -3.43
N LEU A 75 -2.95 10.54 -4.53
CA LEU A 75 -2.46 10.20 -5.87
C LEU A 75 -1.11 10.85 -6.19
N GLU A 76 -0.80 11.97 -5.52
CA GLU A 76 0.45 12.71 -5.69
C GLU A 76 1.67 11.87 -5.29
N GLY A 77 1.49 10.95 -4.34
CA GLY A 77 2.53 10.02 -3.89
C GLY A 77 2.96 8.99 -4.93
N TYR A 78 2.33 8.94 -6.11
CA TYR A 78 2.79 8.11 -7.23
C TYR A 78 3.62 8.85 -8.28
N SER A 79 3.85 10.15 -8.10
CA SER A 79 4.49 10.99 -9.13
C SER A 79 5.88 10.49 -9.53
N SER A 80 6.70 10.08 -8.56
CA SER A 80 8.04 9.53 -8.80
C SER A 80 8.01 8.22 -9.58
N LEU A 81 6.99 7.38 -9.36
CA LEU A 81 6.81 6.13 -10.10
C LEU A 81 6.41 6.41 -11.55
N PHE A 82 5.48 7.34 -11.78
CA PHE A 82 5.08 7.73 -13.14
C PHE A 82 6.24 8.34 -13.93
N GLU A 83 7.08 9.13 -13.26
CA GLU A 83 8.30 9.66 -13.86
C GLU A 83 9.28 8.56 -14.24
N ALA A 84 9.58 7.64 -13.34
CA ALA A 84 10.48 6.51 -13.61
C ALA A 84 9.98 5.63 -14.77
N VAL A 85 8.66 5.34 -14.83
CA VAL A 85 8.04 4.59 -15.93
C VAL A 85 8.23 5.30 -17.27
N ARG A 86 8.03 6.63 -17.29
CA ARG A 86 8.20 7.46 -18.49
C ARG A 86 9.65 7.50 -18.95
N GLU A 87 10.60 7.70 -18.02
CA GLU A 87 12.04 7.74 -18.32
C GLU A 87 12.56 6.41 -18.87
N GLN A 88 12.06 5.29 -18.34
CA GLN A 88 12.43 3.95 -18.80
C GLN A 88 11.74 3.51 -20.09
N GLY A 89 10.78 4.28 -20.60
CA GLY A 89 10.03 3.93 -21.81
C GLY A 89 9.16 2.68 -21.64
N ILE A 90 8.69 2.39 -20.42
CA ILE A 90 7.82 1.24 -20.15
C ILE A 90 6.45 1.51 -20.78
N ALA A 91 6.00 0.58 -21.62
CA ALA A 91 4.72 0.71 -22.32
C ALA A 91 3.53 0.62 -21.34
N ALA A 92 2.49 1.40 -21.58
CA ALA A 92 1.26 1.37 -20.78
C ALA A 92 0.42 0.09 -20.95
N ARG A 93 0.80 -0.80 -21.88
CA ARG A 93 0.13 -2.08 -22.13
C ARG A 93 1.12 -3.20 -21.82
N TRP A 94 0.73 -4.02 -20.84
CA TRP A 94 1.30 -5.35 -20.58
C TRP A 94 0.48 -6.38 -21.33
#